data_AF-A0A2E0S7N7-F1
#
_entry.id   AF-A0A2E0S7N7-F1
#
_cell.length_a   1.000
_cell.length_b   1.000
_cell.length_c   1.000
_cell.angle_alpha   90.00
_cell.angle_beta   90.00
_cell.angle_gamma   90.00
#
_symmetry.space_group_name_H-M   'P 1'
#
loop_
_entity.id
_entity.type
_entity.pdbx_description
1 polymer ?
#
loop_
_entity_poly.entity_id
_entity_poly.type
_entity_poly.pdbx_seq_one_letter_code
_entity_poly.pdbx_strand_id
1 'polypeptide(L)'
;MNKFSKNKPEPSNWQEQLELLHGFTLELQSLAQEMVLLLREHNESKWERIYSNFAQAIGNSKSNRQRLKAIDYIHSIYGGMGSWNDFYLLALGEAEEQRMSLGNAIYNLAEEMKTQIITGPKEPKRSIWQKLTGRSSRSYF
;
A
#
# COMPACT_ATOMS: atom_id res chain seq x y z
N MET A 1 14.04 -12.15 8.04
CA MET A 1 14.81 -12.56 6.85
C MET A 1 14.27 -11.78 5.65
N ASN A 2 14.99 -10.76 5.18
CA ASN A 2 14.66 -10.03 3.96
C ASN A 2 14.91 -10.94 2.74
N LYS A 3 13.83 -11.45 2.13
CA LYS A 3 13.87 -12.34 0.96
C LYS A 3 14.07 -11.61 -0.38
N PHE A 4 14.39 -10.32 -0.36
CA PHE A 4 14.55 -9.51 -1.57
C PHE A 4 16.00 -9.03 -1.69
N SER A 5 16.88 -9.88 -2.23
CA SER A 5 18.23 -9.49 -2.62
C SER A 5 18.55 -9.95 -4.05
N LYS A 6 18.83 -8.94 -4.87
CA LYS A 6 19.61 -8.88 -6.12
C LYS A 6 18.99 -9.07 -7.50
N ASN A 7 17.81 -9.65 -7.66
CA ASN A 7 17.07 -9.56 -8.93
C ASN A 7 15.66 -9.07 -8.61
N LYS A 8 15.41 -7.76 -8.72
CA LYS A 8 14.03 -7.26 -8.70
C LYS A 8 13.31 -7.95 -9.87
N PRO A 9 12.20 -8.66 -9.65
CA PRO A 9 11.48 -9.29 -10.74
C PRO A 9 11.10 -8.20 -11.75
N GLU A 10 11.61 -8.33 -12.98
CA GLU A 10 11.24 -7.47 -14.09
C GLU A 10 10.20 -8.24 -14.91
N PRO A 11 8.91 -7.89 -14.77
CA PRO A 11 7.86 -8.56 -15.51
C PRO A 11 7.98 -8.23 -17.00
N SER A 12 7.98 -9.27 -17.82
CA SER A 12 8.11 -9.16 -19.29
C SER A 12 6.77 -8.81 -19.96
N ASN A 13 5.66 -9.08 -19.28
CA ASN A 13 4.30 -8.91 -19.80
C ASN A 13 3.32 -8.47 -18.70
N TRP A 14 2.10 -8.12 -19.10
CA TRP A 14 1.07 -7.63 -18.16
C TRP A 14 0.63 -8.67 -17.12
N GLN A 15 0.64 -9.96 -17.45
CA GLN A 15 0.21 -11.00 -16.51
C GLN A 15 1.21 -11.12 -15.36
N GLU A 16 2.51 -11.19 -15.69
CA GLU A 16 3.60 -11.17 -14.71
C GLU A 16 3.59 -9.89 -13.87
N GLN A 17 3.34 -8.74 -14.50
CA GLN A 17 3.19 -7.46 -13.80
C GLN A 17 2.01 -7.51 -12.82
N LEU A 18 0.87 -8.06 -13.22
CA LEU A 18 -0.31 -8.15 -12.38
C LEU A 18 -0.05 -9.04 -11.15
N GLU A 19 0.64 -10.16 -11.33
CA GLU A 19 1.04 -11.06 -10.25
C GLU A 19 2.00 -10.38 -9.28
N LEU A 20 3.02 -9.69 -9.80
CA LEU A 20 3.95 -8.89 -8.99
C LEU A 20 3.22 -7.81 -8.17
N LEU A 21 2.34 -7.03 -8.83
CA LEU A 21 1.55 -6.00 -8.17
C LEU A 21 0.56 -6.58 -7.15
N HIS A 22 0.07 -7.80 -7.37
CA HIS A 22 -0.77 -8.49 -6.39
C HIS A 22 0.03 -8.87 -5.15
N GLY A 23 1.26 -9.37 -5.31
CA GLY A 23 2.20 -9.61 -4.21
C GLY A 23 2.41 -8.37 -3.35
N PHE A 24 2.76 -7.24 -3.98
CA PHE A 24 2.91 -5.97 -3.26
C PHE A 24 1.62 -5.52 -2.56
N THR A 25 0.46 -5.73 -3.20
CA THR A 25 -0.84 -5.37 -2.61
C THR A 25 -1.07 -6.13 -1.30
N LEU A 26 -0.82 -7.44 -1.29
CA LEU A 26 -1.00 -8.28 -0.11
C LEU A 26 -0.02 -7.91 1.00
N GLU A 27 1.24 -7.68 0.66
CA GLU A 27 2.28 -7.35 1.64
C GLU A 27 2.05 -5.95 2.24
N LEU A 28 1.72 -4.94 1.42
CA LEU A 28 1.32 -3.61 1.91
C LEU A 28 0.09 -3.67 2.81
N GLN A 29 -0.90 -4.50 2.45
CA GLN A 29 -2.09 -4.68 3.28
C GLN A 29 -1.73 -5.29 4.63
N SER A 30 -0.87 -6.32 4.65
CA SER A 30 -0.41 -6.96 5.90
C SER A 30 0.32 -5.98 6.80
N LEU A 31 1.33 -5.26 6.27
CA LEU A 31 2.09 -4.28 7.02
C LEU A 31 1.21 -3.16 7.58
N ALA A 32 0.23 -2.70 6.79
CA ALA A 32 -0.72 -1.70 7.25
C ALA A 32 -1.64 -2.23 8.36
N GLN A 33 -2.02 -3.51 8.33
CA GLN A 33 -2.80 -4.14 9.40
C GLN A 33 -1.98 -4.32 10.67
N GLU A 34 -0.70 -4.68 10.56
CA GLU A 34 0.23 -4.73 11.72
C GLU A 34 0.37 -3.35 12.38
N MET A 35 0.52 -2.30 11.57
CA MET A 35 0.53 -0.91 12.06
C MET A 35 -0.79 -0.54 12.76
N VAL A 36 -1.94 -0.97 12.23
CA VAL A 36 -3.25 -0.74 12.88
C VAL A 36 -3.31 -1.38 14.27
N LEU A 37 -2.81 -2.62 14.42
CA LEU A 37 -2.79 -3.31 15.71
C LEU A 37 -1.92 -2.57 16.72
N LEU A 38 -0.69 -2.20 16.33
CA LEU A 38 0.22 -1.43 17.17
C LEU A 38 -0.42 -0.11 17.63
N LEU A 39 -0.99 0.65 16.69
CA LEU A 39 -1.61 1.94 17.03
C LEU A 39 -2.83 1.79 17.94
N ARG A 40 -3.58 0.70 17.80
CA ARG A 40 -4.70 0.40 18.70
C ARG A 40 -4.21 0.09 20.12
N GLU A 41 -3.16 -0.71 20.27
CA GLU A 41 -2.57 -1.04 21.57
C GLU A 41 -2.09 0.21 22.32
N HIS A 42 -1.65 1.22 21.59
CA HIS A 42 -1.21 2.51 22.13
C HIS A 42 -2.28 3.62 22.13
N ASN A 43 -3.54 3.29 21.86
CA ASN A 43 -4.67 4.23 21.82
C ASN A 43 -4.53 5.40 20.82
N GLU A 44 -3.77 5.21 19.74
CA GLU A 44 -3.54 6.18 18.68
C GLU A 44 -4.65 6.19 17.61
N SER A 45 -5.91 6.37 18.04
CA SER A 45 -7.12 6.20 17.19
C SER A 45 -7.12 6.98 15.87
N LYS A 46 -6.53 8.18 15.81
CA LYS A 46 -6.43 8.97 14.58
C LYS A 46 -5.54 8.28 13.54
N TRP A 47 -4.39 7.77 13.99
CA TRP A 47 -3.44 7.05 13.15
C TRP A 47 -3.99 5.68 12.80
N GLU A 48 -4.60 4.97 13.75
CA GLU A 48 -5.27 3.68 13.51
C GLU A 48 -6.25 3.79 12.34
N ARG A 49 -7.09 4.83 12.33
CA ARG A 49 -8.05 5.08 11.24
C ARG A 49 -7.37 5.33 9.91
N ILE A 50 -6.27 6.08 9.90
CA ILE A 50 -5.49 6.37 8.70
C ILE A 50 -4.99 5.06 8.06
N TYR A 51 -4.34 4.20 8.85
CA TYR A 51 -3.79 2.94 8.34
C TYR A 51 -4.86 1.92 8.02
N SER A 52 -5.97 1.91 8.76
CA SER A 52 -7.14 1.09 8.44
C SER A 52 -7.71 1.44 7.07
N ASN A 53 -7.86 2.74 6.78
CA ASN A 53 -8.33 3.21 5.48
C ASN A 53 -7.36 2.84 4.36
N PHE A 54 -6.05 2.97 4.61
CA PHE A 54 -5.02 2.58 3.64
C PHE A 54 -5.06 1.07 3.37
N ALA A 55 -5.06 0.22 4.40
CA ALA A 55 -5.15 -1.23 4.28
C ALA A 55 -6.36 -1.68 3.47
N GLN A 56 -7.53 -1.07 3.72
CA GLN A 56 -8.74 -1.33 2.94
C GLN A 56 -8.62 -0.84 1.49
N ALA A 57 -8.07 0.36 1.27
CA ALA A 57 -7.95 0.94 -0.07
C ALA A 57 -6.99 0.14 -0.95
N ILE A 58 -5.82 -0.27 -0.41
CA ILE A 58 -4.85 -1.07 -1.14
C ILE A 58 -5.36 -2.49 -1.37
N GLY A 59 -5.89 -3.17 -0.33
CA GLY A 59 -6.40 -4.54 -0.43
C GLY A 59 -7.58 -4.71 -1.40
N ASN A 60 -8.41 -3.67 -1.56
CA ASN A 60 -9.53 -3.68 -2.49
C ASN A 60 -9.19 -3.17 -3.90
N SER A 61 -7.93 -2.81 -4.16
CA SER A 61 -7.53 -2.21 -5.43
C SER A 61 -7.53 -3.25 -6.57
N LYS A 62 -8.19 -2.91 -7.68
CA LYS A 62 -8.33 -3.78 -8.86
C LYS A 62 -7.67 -3.22 -10.12
N SER A 63 -7.09 -2.03 -10.02
CA SER A 63 -6.49 -1.31 -11.14
C SER A 63 -5.28 -0.50 -10.67
N ASN A 64 -4.37 -0.17 -11.58
CA ASN A 64 -3.19 0.63 -11.26
C ASN A 64 -3.59 2.02 -10.74
N ARG A 65 -4.66 2.61 -11.28
CA ARG A 65 -5.21 3.88 -10.78
C ARG A 65 -5.63 3.81 -9.30
N GLN A 66 -6.27 2.72 -8.89
CA GLN A 66 -6.71 2.55 -7.49
C GLN A 66 -5.52 2.33 -6.56
N ARG A 67 -4.54 1.53 -6.99
CA ARG A 67 -3.28 1.31 -6.26
C ARG A 67 -2.52 2.61 -6.04
N LEU A 68 -2.29 3.37 -7.11
CA LEU A 68 -1.64 4.69 -7.04
C LEU A 68 -2.39 5.64 -6.11
N LYS A 69 -3.72 5.70 -6.17
CA LYS A 69 -4.50 6.54 -5.26
C LYS A 69 -4.31 6.16 -3.79
N ALA A 70 -4.22 4.87 -3.47
CA ALA A 70 -3.95 4.41 -2.11
C ALA A 70 -2.52 4.75 -1.66
N ILE A 71 -1.54 4.58 -2.54
CA ILE A 71 -0.13 4.93 -2.30
C ILE A 71 0.02 6.44 -2.07
N ASP A 72 -0.55 7.27 -2.95
CA ASP A 72 -0.48 8.73 -2.83
C ASP A 72 -1.18 9.21 -1.55
N TYR A 73 -2.28 8.56 -1.14
CA TYR A 73 -2.94 8.86 0.14
C TYR A 73 -2.00 8.63 1.32
N ILE A 74 -1.34 7.47 1.44
CA ILE A 74 -0.44 7.22 2.56
C ILE A 74 0.82 8.09 2.47
N HIS A 75 1.38 8.32 1.28
CA HIS A 75 2.53 9.21 1.11
C HIS A 75 2.22 10.67 1.42
N SER A 76 0.98 11.15 1.22
CA SER A 76 0.60 12.52 1.63
C SER A 76 0.72 12.75 3.14
N ILE A 77 0.66 11.68 3.93
CA ILE A 77 0.78 11.71 5.39
C ILE A 77 2.26 11.74 5.80
N TYR A 78 3.12 11.07 5.03
CA TYR A 78 4.57 11.04 5.22
C TYR A 78 5.32 12.21 4.54
N GLY A 79 4.74 12.84 3.52
CA GLY A 79 5.30 14.02 2.84
C GLY A 79 5.36 15.29 3.70
N GLY A 80 4.77 15.24 4.90
CA GLY A 80 4.90 16.26 5.96
C GLY A 80 5.60 15.77 7.23
N MET A 81 6.18 14.56 7.24
CA MET A 81 6.66 13.88 8.46
C MET A 81 8.00 14.39 9.01
N GLY A 82 8.60 15.39 8.38
CA GLY A 82 9.84 16.02 8.88
C GLY A 82 9.71 16.74 10.22
N SER A 83 8.53 16.77 10.87
CA SER A 83 8.34 17.49 12.14
C SER A 83 7.64 16.72 13.26
N TRP A 84 7.22 15.46 13.05
CA TRP A 84 6.44 14.71 14.05
C TRP A 84 7.21 13.57 14.75
N ASN A 85 8.29 13.05 14.13
CA ASN A 85 9.15 12.05 14.76
C ASN A 85 9.89 12.60 16.00
N ASP A 86 10.31 13.87 15.99
CA ASP A 86 11.16 14.42 17.04
C ASP A 86 10.48 14.53 18.41
N PHE A 87 9.14 14.54 18.46
CA PHE A 87 8.39 14.65 19.73
C PHE A 87 7.96 13.29 20.32
N TYR A 88 7.86 12.22 19.53
CA TYR A 88 7.43 10.89 19.99
C TYR A 88 8.60 9.98 20.40
N LEU A 89 9.81 10.24 19.90
CA LEU A 89 11.01 9.43 20.11
C LEU A 89 11.42 9.21 21.58
N LEU A 90 10.96 10.04 22.52
CA LEU A 90 11.38 9.97 23.93
C LEU A 90 10.41 9.23 24.86
N ALA A 91 9.18 8.90 24.41
CA ALA A 91 8.13 8.43 25.33
C ALA A 91 7.72 6.94 25.18
N LEU A 92 8.05 6.27 24.07
CA LEU A 92 7.44 4.97 23.73
C LEU A 92 8.41 3.78 23.51
N GLY A 93 9.73 3.99 23.56
CA GLY A 93 10.72 2.89 23.52
C GLY A 93 10.54 1.94 22.31
N GLU A 94 10.39 0.64 22.59
CA GLU A 94 10.25 -0.42 21.59
C GLU A 94 9.06 -0.22 20.63
N ALA A 95 7.96 0.38 21.10
CA ALA A 95 6.77 0.61 20.27
C ALA A 95 7.03 1.65 19.17
N GLU A 96 7.83 2.68 19.46
CA GLU A 96 8.22 3.67 18.46
C GLU A 96 9.21 3.10 17.45
N GLU A 97 10.12 2.22 17.88
CA GLU A 97 11.01 1.50 16.97
C GLU A 97 10.21 0.61 16.01
N GLN A 98 9.22 -0.13 16.52
CA GLN A 98 8.32 -0.94 15.70
C GLN A 98 7.50 -0.07 14.74
N ARG A 99 6.96 1.06 15.20
CA ARG A 99 6.24 2.02 14.36
C ARG A 99 7.14 2.55 13.24
N MET A 100 8.35 3.00 13.54
CA MET A 100 9.29 3.49 12.53
C MET A 100 9.65 2.40 11.52
N SER A 101 9.92 1.18 12.01
CA SER A 101 10.22 0.03 11.16
C SER A 101 9.07 -0.28 10.19
N LEU A 102 7.83 -0.40 10.71
CA LEU A 102 6.64 -0.63 9.90
C LEU A 102 6.37 0.52 8.93
N GLY A 103 6.52 1.77 9.38
CA GLY A 103 6.34 2.96 8.55
C GLY A 103 7.31 3.01 7.38
N ASN A 104 8.59 2.74 7.63
CA ASN A 104 9.62 2.64 6.60
C ASN A 104 9.35 1.48 5.64
N ALA A 105 8.93 0.32 6.14
CA ALA A 105 8.60 -0.83 5.30
C ALA A 105 7.42 -0.51 4.36
N ILE A 106 6.34 0.08 4.87
CA ILE A 106 5.18 0.51 4.08
C ILE A 106 5.60 1.53 3.02
N TYR A 107 6.35 2.57 3.41
CA TYR A 107 6.78 3.63 2.50
C TYR A 107 7.65 3.08 1.36
N ASN A 108 8.68 2.30 1.69
CA ASN A 108 9.59 1.76 0.69
C ASN A 108 8.87 0.81 -0.27
N LEU A 109 8.03 -0.09 0.25
CA LEU A 109 7.29 -1.02 -0.58
C LEU A 109 6.25 -0.31 -1.47
N ALA A 110 5.63 0.75 -0.97
CA ALA A 110 4.71 1.57 -1.74
C ALA A 110 5.41 2.35 -2.86
N GLU A 111 6.60 2.90 -2.63
CA GLU A 111 7.43 3.51 -3.67
C GLU A 111 7.91 2.49 -4.71
N GLU A 112 8.27 1.28 -4.29
CA GLU A 112 8.62 0.19 -5.21
C GLU A 112 7.44 -0.21 -6.10
N MET A 113 6.26 -0.41 -5.49
CA MET A 113 5.03 -0.71 -6.21
C MET A 113 4.65 0.42 -7.18
N LYS A 114 4.78 1.68 -6.75
CA LYS A 114 4.54 2.86 -7.59
C LYS A 114 5.48 2.89 -8.79
N THR A 115 6.77 2.65 -8.57
CA THR A 115 7.77 2.56 -9.63
C THR A 115 7.36 1.48 -10.63
N GLN A 116 7.02 0.28 -10.15
CA GLN A 116 6.59 -0.84 -11.00
C GLN A 116 5.33 -0.52 -11.80
N ILE A 117 4.37 0.22 -11.25
CA ILE A 117 3.18 0.67 -11.99
C ILE A 117 3.55 1.63 -13.13
N ILE A 118 4.55 2.49 -12.92
CA ILE A 118 4.96 3.53 -13.87
C ILE A 118 5.84 2.96 -14.98
N THR A 119 6.80 2.11 -14.63
CA THR A 119 7.85 1.62 -15.54
C THR A 119 7.55 0.26 -16.15
N GLY A 120 6.69 -0.55 -15.52
CA GLY A 120 6.38 -1.91 -15.96
C GLY A 120 5.42 -1.97 -17.16
N PRO A 121 5.11 -3.19 -17.64
CA PRO A 121 4.10 -3.43 -18.66
C PRO A 121 2.76 -2.74 -18.34
N LYS A 122 2.18 -2.08 -19.34
CA LYS A 122 0.99 -1.24 -19.15
C LYS A 122 -0.27 -2.08 -18.95
N GLU A 123 -1.13 -1.63 -18.04
CA GLU A 123 -2.47 -2.17 -17.87
C GLU A 123 -3.24 -2.07 -19.20
N PRO A 124 -3.77 -3.19 -19.73
CA PRO A 124 -4.49 -3.20 -20.99
C PRO A 124 -5.74 -2.33 -20.86
N LYS A 125 -5.96 -1.46 -21.84
CA LYS A 125 -7.15 -0.60 -21.88
C LYS A 125 -8.38 -1.49 -22.03
N ARG A 126 -9.23 -1.53 -21.02
CA ARG A 126 -10.55 -2.17 -21.13
C ARG A 126 -11.34 -1.50 -22.25
N SER A 127 -11.92 -2.30 -23.14
CA SER A 127 -12.83 -1.81 -24.18
C SER A 127 -14.08 -1.20 -23.53
N ILE A 128 -14.79 -0.34 -24.26
CA ILE A 128 -16.05 0.26 -23.78
C ILE A 128 -17.05 -0.82 -23.36
N TRP A 129 -17.15 -1.90 -24.13
CA TRP A 129 -17.98 -3.06 -23.82
C TRP A 129 -17.60 -3.75 -22.50
N GLN A 130 -16.31 -3.96 -22.23
CA GLN A 130 -15.84 -4.52 -20.96
C GLN A 130 -16.11 -3.59 -19.76
N LYS A 131 -16.14 -2.27 -19.98
CA LYS A 131 -16.51 -1.30 -18.93
C LYS A 131 -18.01 -1.35 -18.61
N LEU A 132 -18.85 -1.61 -19.62
CA LEU A 132 -20.31 -1.68 -19.48
C LEU A 132 -20.75 -2.99 -18.82
N THR A 133 -20.19 -4.14 -19.23
CA THR A 133 -20.57 -5.45 -18.66
C THR A 133 -20.14 -5.61 -17.21
N GLY A 134 -18.99 -5.06 -16.81
CA GLY A 134 -18.53 -5.08 -15.41
C GLY A 134 -19.34 -4.21 -14.44
N ARG A 135 -20.21 -3.32 -14.95
CA ARG A 135 -21.17 -2.55 -14.13
C ARG A 135 -22.52 -3.25 -13.99
N SER A 136 -22.91 -4.05 -14.98
CA SER A 136 -24.22 -4.70 -15.01
C SER A 136 -24.37 -5.87 -14.04
N SER A 137 -23.28 -6.37 -13.46
CA SER A 137 -23.28 -7.44 -12.44
C SER A 137 -23.40 -6.94 -11.00
N ARG A 138 -23.66 -5.63 -10.79
CA ARG A 138 -23.93 -5.03 -9.46
C ARG A 138 -25.39 -4.65 -9.23
N SER A 139 -26.30 -5.02 -10.11
CA SER A 139 -27.74 -4.98 -9.85
C SER A 139 -28.27 -6.40 -9.80
N TYR A 140 -29.11 -6.68 -8.80
CA TYR A 140 -29.76 -7.94 -8.45
C TYR A 140 -28.89 -8.90 -7.60
N PHE A 141 -28.78 -8.61 -6.30
CA PHE A 141 -29.32 -9.45 -5.22
C PHE A 141 -29.48 -8.57 -3.97
#